data_AF-A0AAW0CL24-F1
#
_entry.id   AF-A0AAW0CL24-F1
#
_cell.length_a   1.000
_cell.length_b   1.000
_cell.length_c   1.000
_cell.angle_alpha   90.00
_cell.angle_beta   90.00
_cell.angle_gamma   90.00
#
_symmetry.space_group_name_H-M   'P 1'
#
loop_
_entity.id
_entity.type
_entity.pdbx_description
1 polymer ?
#
loop_
_entity_poly.entity_id
_entity_poly.type
_entity_poly.pdbx_seq_one_letter_code
_entity_poly.pdbx_strand_id
1 'polypeptide(L)'
;MLNRTTDLMRKTFAVSGTTNNEAWVRGWELRQFGVNYRGSPITVDERYTDISESVDPYRSGQDGSAHGGDRASDAPGLVSDGEKKRLFDLLSPLAPRTIWTPWIALKAWLPQRSYTLRERFRQTASADYTFVDGDCFAYKHYNVKAGETLAVGIRPDCYIGAVAKDGLGVRKYFDRILAYSHPVSTSNL
;
A
#
# COMPACT_ATOMS: atom_id res chain seq x y z
N MET A 1 5.68 -18.59 -11.58
CA MET A 1 4.58 -19.18 -12.39
C MET A 1 4.62 -20.71 -12.47
N LEU A 2 5.76 -21.32 -12.77
CA LEU A 2 5.85 -22.77 -13.06
C LEU A 2 5.17 -23.66 -12.00
N ASN A 3 5.47 -23.43 -10.72
CA ASN A 3 4.89 -24.19 -9.62
C ASN A 3 3.35 -24.02 -9.53
N ARG A 4 2.85 -22.79 -9.73
CA ARG A 4 1.40 -22.52 -9.71
C ARG A 4 0.66 -23.15 -10.88
N THR A 5 1.24 -23.15 -12.07
CA THR A 5 0.64 -23.82 -13.23
C THR A 5 0.59 -25.34 -13.02
N THR A 6 1.62 -25.94 -12.41
CA THR A 6 1.63 -27.36 -12.04
C THR A 6 0.58 -27.68 -10.99
N ASP A 7 0.43 -26.86 -9.95
CA ASP A 7 -0.60 -27.02 -8.91
C ASP A 7 -2.00 -26.96 -9.51
N LEU A 8 -2.27 -26.00 -10.39
CA LEU A 8 -3.56 -25.84 -11.06
C LEU A 8 -3.86 -26.98 -12.02
N MET A 9 -2.87 -27.44 -12.78
CA MET A 9 -2.99 -28.62 -13.64
C MET A 9 -3.36 -29.84 -12.81
N ARG A 10 -2.60 -30.13 -11.74
CA ARG A 10 -2.88 -31.25 -10.82
C ARG A 10 -4.29 -31.14 -10.24
N LYS A 11 -4.70 -29.96 -9.78
CA LYS A 11 -6.05 -29.71 -9.27
C LYS A 11 -7.13 -29.99 -10.31
N THR A 12 -6.90 -29.59 -11.57
CA THR A 12 -7.86 -29.80 -12.66
C THR A 12 -7.97 -31.27 -13.07
N PHE A 13 -6.86 -32.01 -13.11
CA PHE A 13 -6.87 -33.42 -13.55
C PHE A 13 -7.08 -34.44 -12.41
N ALA A 14 -6.97 -34.05 -11.14
CA ALA A 14 -7.23 -34.93 -9.99
C ALA A 14 -8.71 -35.31 -9.80
N VAL A 15 -9.65 -34.57 -10.41
CA VAL A 15 -11.11 -34.71 -10.18
C VAL A 15 -11.80 -35.46 -11.33
N SER A 16 -11.07 -36.33 -12.03
CA SER A 16 -11.66 -37.18 -13.08
C SER A 16 -12.65 -38.17 -12.45
N GLY A 17 -13.95 -37.93 -12.61
CA GLY A 17 -15.04 -38.81 -12.15
C GLY A 17 -15.90 -38.32 -10.98
N THR A 18 -15.70 -37.10 -10.47
CA THR A 18 -16.53 -36.51 -9.40
C THR A 18 -17.35 -35.33 -9.92
N THR A 19 -18.63 -35.21 -9.53
CA THR A 19 -19.52 -34.10 -9.90
C THR A 19 -19.18 -32.77 -9.21
N ASN A 20 -18.11 -32.74 -8.39
CA ASN A 20 -17.68 -31.56 -7.66
C ASN A 20 -16.89 -30.58 -8.55
N ASN A 21 -17.46 -29.40 -8.78
CA ASN A 21 -16.84 -28.32 -9.56
C ASN A 21 -15.64 -27.63 -8.87
N GLU A 22 -15.15 -28.14 -7.73
CA GLU A 22 -14.05 -27.55 -6.97
C GLU A 22 -12.74 -27.45 -7.79
N ALA A 23 -12.53 -28.37 -8.74
CA ALA A 23 -11.42 -28.36 -9.69
C ALA A 23 -11.37 -27.07 -10.55
N TRP A 24 -12.54 -26.48 -10.80
CA TRP A 24 -12.74 -25.27 -11.62
C TRP A 24 -12.76 -23.99 -10.80
N VAL A 25 -12.91 -24.08 -9.48
CA VAL A 25 -12.82 -22.93 -8.58
C VAL A 25 -11.36 -22.46 -8.49
N ARG A 26 -11.11 -21.23 -8.96
CA ARG A 26 -9.82 -20.56 -8.86
C ARG A 26 -9.79 -19.67 -7.62
N GLY A 27 -8.72 -19.75 -6.84
CA GLY A 27 -8.55 -18.91 -5.64
C GLY A 27 -7.93 -17.56 -5.95
N TRP A 28 -7.51 -16.85 -4.91
CA TRP A 28 -6.95 -15.50 -4.99
C TRP A 28 -5.51 -15.47 -5.54
N GLU A 29 -4.86 -16.63 -5.62
CA GLU A 29 -3.46 -16.79 -6.04
C GLU A 29 -3.23 -16.30 -7.48
N LEU A 30 -4.26 -16.39 -8.34
CA LEU A 30 -4.22 -15.94 -9.72
C LEU A 30 -4.46 -14.44 -9.90
N ARG A 31 -4.84 -13.72 -8.85
CA ARG A 31 -5.10 -12.27 -8.91
C ARG A 31 -3.80 -11.45 -8.92
N GLN A 32 -2.65 -12.13 -8.78
CA GLN A 32 -1.31 -11.52 -8.83
C GLN A 32 -1.13 -10.37 -7.84
N PHE A 33 -1.86 -10.33 -6.73
CA PHE A 33 -1.75 -9.26 -5.73
C PHE A 33 -0.34 -9.15 -5.16
N GLY A 34 0.45 -10.22 -5.26
CA GLY A 34 1.81 -10.31 -4.81
C GLY A 34 2.90 -9.65 -5.67
N VAL A 35 2.57 -9.15 -6.86
CA VAL A 35 3.50 -8.33 -7.64
C VAL A 35 3.87 -7.09 -6.81
N ASN A 36 5.16 -6.81 -6.71
CA ASN A 36 5.70 -5.75 -5.86
C ASN A 36 6.94 -5.09 -6.48
N TYR A 37 7.29 -3.93 -5.95
CA TYR A 37 8.47 -3.12 -6.27
C TYR A 37 9.38 -2.96 -5.04
N ARG A 38 9.42 -3.96 -4.14
CA ARG A 38 10.26 -3.90 -2.92
C ARG A 38 11.73 -3.69 -3.32
N GLY A 39 12.44 -2.83 -2.60
CA GLY A 39 13.84 -2.48 -2.89
C GLY A 39 14.08 -1.55 -4.09
N SER A 40 13.02 -1.13 -4.80
CA SER A 40 13.13 -0.14 -5.88
C SER A 40 13.69 1.20 -5.39
N PRO A 41 14.51 1.92 -6.18
CA PRO A 41 15.10 3.20 -5.76
C PRO A 41 14.06 4.28 -5.44
N ILE A 42 12.84 4.15 -5.97
CA ILE A 42 11.75 5.11 -5.73
C ILE A 42 10.88 4.75 -4.53
N THR A 43 11.01 3.56 -3.94
CA THR A 43 10.24 3.17 -2.75
C THR A 43 11.03 3.49 -1.48
N VAL A 44 10.35 3.79 -0.37
CA VAL A 44 10.97 3.95 0.95
C VAL A 44 10.28 3.02 1.93
N ASP A 45 11.05 2.22 2.64
CA ASP A 45 10.54 1.39 3.73
C ASP A 45 11.46 1.52 4.94
N GLU A 46 10.95 2.11 6.03
CA GLU A 46 11.67 2.30 7.28
C GLU A 46 11.36 1.21 8.31
N ARG A 47 10.39 0.34 8.03
CA ARG A 47 10.06 -0.81 8.87
C ARG A 47 10.85 -2.04 8.47
N TYR A 48 10.93 -2.28 7.17
CA TYR A 48 11.55 -3.47 6.59
C TYR A 48 12.66 -3.04 5.64
N THR A 49 13.89 -2.97 6.16
CA THR A 49 15.06 -2.52 5.40
C THR A 49 15.75 -3.64 4.62
N ASP A 50 15.32 -4.88 4.79
CA ASP A 50 15.90 -6.04 4.12
C ASP A 50 15.45 -6.08 2.66
N ILE A 51 16.38 -5.80 1.75
CA ILE A 51 16.15 -5.71 0.29
C ILE A 51 16.03 -7.11 -0.36
N SER A 52 16.35 -8.17 0.39
CA SER A 52 16.74 -9.48 -0.16
C SER A 52 15.60 -10.48 -0.38
N GLU A 53 14.36 -10.19 -0.03
CA GLU A 53 13.33 -11.23 -0.11
C GLU A 53 12.82 -11.36 -1.55
N SER A 54 13.13 -12.50 -2.19
CA SER A 54 12.48 -12.88 -3.44
C SER A 54 11.04 -13.27 -3.11
N VAL A 55 10.12 -12.36 -3.42
CA VAL A 55 8.70 -12.49 -3.08
C VAL A 55 7.95 -13.16 -4.23
N ASP A 56 7.27 -14.29 -3.98
CA ASP A 56 6.48 -15.01 -4.99
C ASP A 56 5.22 -14.22 -5.38
N PRO A 57 5.10 -13.70 -6.62
CA PRO A 57 3.98 -12.83 -7.02
C PRO A 57 2.58 -13.45 -6.94
N TYR A 58 2.49 -14.78 -6.83
CA TYR A 58 1.26 -15.55 -6.75
C TYR A 58 0.98 -16.10 -5.35
N ARG A 59 1.85 -15.81 -4.38
CA ARG A 59 1.73 -16.26 -2.98
C ARG A 59 1.95 -15.15 -1.97
N SER A 60 2.53 -14.03 -2.39
CA SER A 60 2.81 -12.90 -1.52
C SER A 60 1.57 -12.04 -1.25
N GLY A 61 1.52 -11.52 -0.03
CA GLY A 61 0.32 -11.01 0.61
C GLY A 61 -0.21 -11.90 1.75
N GLN A 62 0.44 -13.03 2.05
CA GLN A 62 0.16 -13.85 3.24
C GLN A 62 1.18 -13.65 4.38
N ASP A 63 2.23 -12.87 4.14
CA ASP A 63 3.25 -12.51 5.12
C ASP A 63 2.70 -11.60 6.24
N GLY A 64 1.53 -10.98 6.03
CA GLY A 64 0.89 -10.11 7.02
C GLY A 64 1.65 -8.80 7.27
N SER A 65 2.62 -8.49 6.41
CA SER A 65 3.37 -7.25 6.39
C SER A 65 2.91 -6.38 5.22
N ALA A 66 3.09 -5.06 5.37
CA ALA A 66 2.88 -4.09 4.31
C ALA A 66 4.21 -3.37 4.08
N HIS A 67 4.86 -3.66 2.95
CA HIS A 67 6.16 -3.10 2.60
C HIS A 67 6.03 -1.94 1.61
N GLY A 68 7.04 -1.07 1.61
CA GLY A 68 7.29 -0.16 0.51
C GLY A 68 7.51 -0.94 -0.78
N GLY A 69 6.65 -0.71 -1.77
CA GLY A 69 6.63 -1.42 -3.04
C GLY A 69 5.51 -2.45 -3.19
N ASP A 70 4.77 -2.79 -2.13
CA ASP A 70 3.60 -3.66 -2.24
C ASP A 70 2.39 -2.92 -2.81
N ARG A 71 1.37 -3.66 -3.27
CA ARG A 71 0.07 -3.05 -3.53
C ARG A 71 -0.54 -2.56 -2.22
N ALA A 72 -1.09 -1.35 -2.24
CA ALA A 72 -1.88 -0.85 -1.13
C ALA A 72 -3.09 -1.75 -0.91
N SER A 73 -3.38 -2.06 0.34
CA SER A 73 -4.60 -2.79 0.71
C SER A 73 -5.73 -1.80 0.94
N ASP A 74 -6.93 -2.12 0.47
CA ASP A 74 -8.10 -1.29 0.79
C ASP A 74 -8.36 -1.33 2.31
N ALA A 75 -8.96 -0.28 2.84
CA ALA A 75 -9.44 -0.23 4.21
C ALA A 75 -10.88 0.28 4.20
N PRO A 76 -11.88 -0.61 4.18
CA PRO A 76 -13.27 -0.21 4.39
C PRO A 76 -13.49 0.20 5.85
N GLY A 77 -14.51 1.01 6.11
CA GLY A 77 -14.90 1.37 7.48
C GLY A 77 -14.14 2.54 8.08
N LEU A 78 -13.52 3.38 7.25
CA LEU A 78 -13.01 4.68 7.66
C LEU A 78 -14.18 5.64 7.88
N VAL A 79 -14.26 6.31 9.03
CA VAL A 79 -15.40 7.16 9.41
C VAL A 79 -14.98 8.62 9.57
N SER A 80 -15.53 9.55 8.77
CA SER A 80 -15.36 11.01 8.90
C SER A 80 -16.73 11.63 8.94
N ASP A 81 -16.98 12.50 9.91
CA ASP A 81 -18.26 13.20 10.06
C ASP A 81 -19.49 12.26 10.08
N GLY A 82 -19.30 11.03 10.57
CA GLY A 82 -20.33 9.99 10.62
C GLY A 82 -20.49 9.17 9.33
N GLU A 83 -19.85 9.55 8.23
CA GLU A 83 -19.88 8.81 6.97
C GLU A 83 -18.79 7.73 6.91
N LYS A 84 -19.19 6.50 6.58
CA LYS A 84 -18.26 5.41 6.26
C LYS A 84 -17.75 5.55 4.83
N LYS A 85 -16.43 5.52 4.66
CA LYS A 85 -15.72 5.55 3.38
C LYS A 85 -14.70 4.41 3.32
N ARG A 86 -14.32 4.02 2.11
CA ARG A 86 -13.20 3.11 1.88
C ARG A 86 -11.97 3.91 1.53
N LEU A 87 -10.79 3.38 1.84
CA LEU A 87 -9.55 4.01 1.44
C LEU A 87 -9.51 4.29 -0.06
N PHE A 88 -9.89 3.31 -0.87
CA PHE A 88 -9.85 3.46 -2.34
C PHE A 88 -10.87 4.45 -2.90
N ASP A 89 -11.96 4.74 -2.20
CA ASP A 89 -12.89 5.79 -2.62
C ASP A 89 -12.22 7.18 -2.57
N LEU A 90 -11.22 7.34 -1.69
CA LEU A 90 -10.44 8.58 -1.52
C LEU A 90 -9.32 8.73 -2.54
N LEU A 91 -8.82 7.61 -3.07
CA LEU A 91 -7.75 7.59 -4.08
C LEU A 91 -8.32 7.60 -5.51
N SER A 92 -9.64 7.56 -5.66
CA SER A 92 -10.30 7.52 -6.96
C SER A 92 -10.06 8.80 -7.76
N PRO A 93 -9.71 8.73 -9.06
CA PRO A 93 -9.55 9.90 -9.91
C PRO A 93 -10.85 10.68 -10.15
N LEU A 94 -12.00 10.08 -9.83
CA LEU A 94 -13.31 10.72 -9.87
C LEU A 94 -13.63 11.53 -8.61
N ALA A 95 -12.78 11.45 -7.57
CA ALA A 95 -12.85 12.39 -6.46
C ALA A 95 -12.57 13.80 -7.03
N PRO A 96 -13.37 14.82 -6.67
CA PRO A 96 -13.17 16.17 -7.18
C PRO A 96 -11.93 16.79 -6.53
N ARG A 97 -10.71 16.42 -6.98
CA ARG A 97 -9.43 17.10 -6.71
C ARG A 97 -8.22 16.38 -7.34
N THR A 98 -7.26 17.18 -7.78
CA THR A 98 -5.99 16.80 -8.42
C THR A 98 -4.96 16.28 -7.40
N ILE A 99 -5.23 15.16 -6.73
CA ILE A 99 -4.29 14.60 -5.74
C ILE A 99 -3.28 13.71 -6.49
N TRP A 100 -2.08 14.24 -6.74
CA TRP A 100 -1.05 13.52 -7.51
C TRP A 100 -0.35 12.40 -6.72
N THR A 101 -0.52 12.33 -5.40
CA THR A 101 -0.18 11.19 -4.53
C THR A 101 -0.90 11.36 -3.18
N PRO A 102 -1.97 10.60 -2.88
CA PRO A 102 -2.54 10.59 -1.54
C PRO A 102 -1.56 9.90 -0.58
N TRP A 103 -1.20 10.58 0.50
CA TRP A 103 -0.51 9.95 1.62
C TRP A 103 -1.48 9.89 2.80
N ILE A 104 -1.52 8.75 3.47
CA ILE A 104 -2.36 8.52 4.65
C ILE A 104 -1.43 8.39 5.84
N ALA A 105 -1.51 9.35 6.75
CA ALA A 105 -0.91 9.19 8.07
C ALA A 105 -1.83 8.33 8.95
N LEU A 106 -1.39 7.14 9.32
CA LEU A 106 -2.04 6.27 10.27
C LEU A 106 -1.42 6.51 11.66
N LYS A 107 -2.18 7.07 12.59
CA LYS A 107 -1.71 7.35 13.95
C LYS A 107 -2.45 6.46 14.97
N ALA A 108 -1.72 5.54 15.61
CA ALA A 108 -2.22 4.69 16.69
C ALA A 108 -2.13 5.39 18.04
N TRP A 109 -3.17 6.12 18.41
CA TRP A 109 -3.35 6.62 19.78
C TRP A 109 -4.73 6.21 20.31
N LEU A 110 -4.76 5.52 21.45
CA LEU A 110 -5.99 5.25 22.20
C LEU A 110 -6.51 6.57 22.81
N PRO A 111 -7.83 6.85 22.90
CA PRO A 111 -8.97 6.40 22.12
C PRO A 111 -9.56 7.58 21.32
N GLN A 112 -8.78 8.25 20.47
CA GLN A 112 -9.34 9.09 19.41
C GLN A 112 -8.46 8.92 18.17
N ARG A 113 -8.96 8.06 17.27
CA ARG A 113 -8.30 7.57 16.07
C ARG A 113 -8.51 8.59 14.95
N SER A 114 -7.50 9.32 14.53
CA SER A 114 -7.60 10.27 13.41
C SER A 114 -6.45 10.06 12.41
N TYR A 115 -6.76 10.04 11.10
CA TYR A 115 -5.77 10.15 10.01
C TYR A 115 -5.60 11.60 9.57
N THR A 116 -4.57 11.87 8.78
CA THR A 116 -4.38 13.17 8.11
C THR A 116 -3.95 12.97 6.65
N LEU A 117 -4.59 13.69 5.72
CA LEU A 117 -4.18 13.82 4.30
C LEU A 117 -3.67 15.26 4.12
N ARG A 118 -2.52 15.53 3.46
CA ARG A 118 -2.07 16.91 3.15
C ARG A 118 -1.88 17.15 1.67
N GLU A 119 -2.22 18.36 1.26
CA GLU A 119 -1.49 19.16 0.28
C GLU A 119 -0.51 20.17 0.92
N ARG A 120 0.66 20.25 0.28
CA ARG A 120 1.71 21.30 0.33
C ARG A 120 2.49 21.61 1.63
N PHE A 121 3.79 21.81 1.37
CA PHE A 121 4.87 22.19 2.28
C PHE A 121 4.64 23.57 2.92
N ARG A 122 4.43 23.60 4.24
CA ARG A 122 5.07 24.51 5.21
C ARG A 122 4.65 24.12 6.64
N GLN A 123 5.55 24.34 7.59
CA GLN A 123 5.50 23.93 8.99
C GLN A 123 4.23 24.38 9.73
N THR A 124 3.27 23.46 9.90
CA THR A 124 2.33 23.24 11.02
C THR A 124 1.33 22.18 10.56
N ALA A 125 1.22 21.05 11.27
CA ALA A 125 0.44 19.88 10.85
C ALA A 125 -1.08 20.14 10.84
N SER A 126 -1.58 20.74 9.76
CA SER A 126 -3.01 20.73 9.42
C SER A 126 -3.28 19.65 8.38
N ALA A 127 -4.36 18.90 8.58
CA ALA A 127 -4.83 17.86 7.68
C ALA A 127 -6.01 18.37 6.88
N ASP A 128 -6.08 18.00 5.61
CA ASP A 128 -7.25 18.25 4.77
C ASP A 128 -8.43 17.36 5.16
N TYR A 129 -8.16 16.19 5.75
CA TYR A 129 -9.16 15.17 6.09
C TYR A 129 -8.74 14.31 7.31
N THR A 130 -9.69 13.95 8.20
CA THR A 130 -9.50 13.10 9.42
C THR A 130 -10.66 12.09 9.71
N PHE A 131 -10.40 10.84 10.17
CA PHE A 131 -11.25 9.58 9.97
C PHE A 131 -10.75 8.70 11.08
N VAL A 132 -11.71 8.01 11.65
CA VAL A 132 -11.50 6.91 12.55
C VAL A 132 -11.50 5.64 11.72
N ASP A 133 -10.50 4.78 11.89
CA ASP A 133 -10.63 3.39 11.43
C ASP A 133 -11.61 2.67 12.37
N GLY A 134 -12.89 2.70 12.01
CA GLY A 134 -13.98 2.19 12.83
C GLY A 134 -13.96 0.67 12.90
N ASP A 135 -13.73 0.04 11.75
CA ASP A 135 -13.77 -1.42 11.60
C ASP A 135 -12.37 -2.07 11.67
N CYS A 136 -11.32 -1.28 11.94
CA CYS A 136 -9.93 -1.70 12.17
C CYS A 136 -9.22 -2.35 10.97
N PHE A 137 -9.72 -2.13 9.74
CA PHE A 137 -9.10 -2.71 8.54
C PHE A 137 -7.77 -2.06 8.21
N ALA A 138 -7.62 -0.74 8.35
CA ALA A 138 -6.35 -0.07 8.07
C ALA A 138 -5.26 -0.53 9.04
N TYR A 139 -5.56 -0.64 10.33
CA TYR A 139 -4.61 -1.14 11.33
C TYR A 139 -4.16 -2.56 11.03
N LYS A 140 -5.11 -3.43 10.67
CA LYS A 140 -4.83 -4.82 10.34
C LYS A 140 -4.01 -4.94 9.05
N HIS A 141 -4.46 -4.30 7.97
CA HIS A 141 -3.87 -4.47 6.65
C HIS A 141 -2.50 -3.81 6.52
N TYR A 142 -2.27 -2.69 7.23
CA TYR A 142 -0.97 -2.03 7.26
C TYR A 142 -0.13 -2.43 8.49
N ASN A 143 -0.59 -3.43 9.26
CA ASN A 143 0.10 -3.96 10.45
C ASN A 143 0.63 -2.85 11.37
N VAL A 144 -0.25 -1.92 11.75
CA VAL A 144 0.08 -0.80 12.64
C VAL A 144 -0.07 -1.25 14.09
N LYS A 145 1.01 -1.15 14.86
CA LYS A 145 1.02 -1.56 16.28
C LYS A 145 0.41 -0.50 17.17
N ALA A 146 -0.12 -0.91 18.33
CA ALA A 146 -0.63 0.02 19.32
C ALA A 146 0.48 0.98 19.79
N GLY A 147 0.20 2.29 19.79
CA GLY A 147 1.17 3.34 20.13
C GLY A 147 2.12 3.73 18.99
N GLU A 148 2.06 3.07 17.83
CA GLU A 148 2.86 3.41 16.66
C GLU A 148 2.23 4.55 15.84
N THR A 149 3.06 5.46 15.35
CA THR A 149 2.64 6.38 14.26
C THR A 149 3.33 5.93 12.99
N LEU A 150 2.56 5.78 11.92
CA LEU A 150 3.05 5.35 10.62
C LEU A 150 2.46 6.23 9.51
N ALA A 151 3.32 6.77 8.66
CA ALA A 151 2.90 7.36 7.40
C ALA A 151 3.02 6.33 6.26
N VAL A 152 1.93 6.13 5.53
CA VAL A 152 1.91 5.31 4.31
C VAL A 152 1.67 6.22 3.11
N GLY A 153 2.65 6.30 2.22
CA GLY A 153 2.52 6.99 0.94
C GLY A 153 1.99 6.04 -0.12
N ILE A 154 0.87 6.37 -0.77
CA ILE A 154 0.29 5.57 -1.85
C ILE A 154 0.46 6.32 -3.17
N ARG A 155 0.99 5.61 -4.17
CA ARG A 155 1.19 6.12 -5.53
C ARG A 155 -0.13 6.12 -6.32
N PRO A 156 -0.21 6.85 -7.45
CA PRO A 156 -1.42 6.87 -8.29
C PRO A 156 -1.81 5.51 -8.86
N ASP A 157 -0.87 4.57 -8.94
CA ASP A 157 -1.08 3.19 -9.38
C ASP A 157 -1.45 2.23 -8.23
N CYS A 158 -1.83 2.78 -7.07
CA CYS A 158 -2.22 2.05 -5.85
C CYS A 158 -1.13 1.13 -5.27
N TYR A 159 0.15 1.43 -5.53
CA TYR A 159 1.27 0.81 -4.83
C TYR A 159 1.74 1.69 -3.66
N ILE A 160 2.22 1.05 -2.61
CA ILE A 160 2.84 1.71 -1.48
C ILE A 160 4.20 2.25 -1.94
N GLY A 161 4.31 3.57 -2.02
CA GLY A 161 5.58 4.26 -2.30
C GLY A 161 6.44 4.42 -1.05
N ALA A 162 5.80 4.66 0.10
CA ALA A 162 6.49 4.91 1.36
C ALA A 162 5.84 4.23 2.54
N VAL A 163 6.65 3.64 3.42
CA VAL A 163 6.32 3.25 4.78
C VAL A 163 7.30 3.97 5.70
N ALA A 164 6.86 5.06 6.31
CA ALA A 164 7.71 6.00 7.06
C ALA A 164 7.24 6.15 8.51
N LYS A 165 8.17 6.26 9.45
CA LYS A 165 7.88 6.42 10.88
C LYS A 165 7.50 7.85 11.23
N ASP A 166 7.97 8.81 10.45
CA ASP A 166 7.77 10.23 10.70
C ASP A 166 7.81 11.07 9.41
N GLY A 167 7.75 12.41 9.58
CA GLY A 167 7.83 13.35 8.47
C GLY A 167 9.18 13.39 7.74
N LEU A 168 10.27 12.97 8.37
CA LEU A 168 11.58 12.88 7.70
C LEU A 168 11.59 11.72 6.71
N GLY A 169 11.01 10.57 7.07
CA GLY A 169 10.84 9.44 6.16
C GLY A 169 9.95 9.78 4.96
N VAL A 170 8.88 10.54 5.18
CA VAL A 170 8.02 11.06 4.09
C VAL A 170 8.82 11.99 3.17
N ARG A 171 9.60 12.93 3.72
CA ARG A 171 10.45 13.82 2.94
C ARG A 171 11.45 13.03 2.09
N LYS A 172 12.10 12.02 2.67
CA LYS A 172 13.04 11.13 1.97
C LYS A 172 12.39 10.43 0.77
N TYR A 173 11.12 10.04 0.86
CA TYR A 173 10.39 9.48 -0.29
C TYR A 173 10.21 10.53 -1.40
N PHE A 174 9.75 11.73 -1.07
CA PHE A 174 9.57 12.79 -2.07
C PHE A 174 10.89 13.24 -2.70
N ASP A 175 11.97 13.27 -1.94
CA ASP A 175 13.30 13.54 -2.49
C ASP A 175 13.67 12.47 -3.55
N ARG A 176 13.29 11.20 -3.38
CA ARG A 176 13.54 10.15 -4.40
C ARG A 176 12.71 10.32 -5.67
N ILE A 177 11.44 10.70 -5.55
CA ILE A 177 10.53 10.77 -6.71
C ILE A 177 10.54 12.14 -7.41
N LEU A 178 10.85 13.22 -6.71
CA LEU A 178 10.88 14.58 -7.26
C LEU A 178 12.28 15.06 -7.61
N ALA A 179 13.35 14.53 -6.99
CA ALA A 179 14.72 14.93 -7.30
C ALA A 179 15.32 14.19 -8.50
N TYR A 180 14.53 13.43 -9.26
CA TYR A 180 14.93 13.01 -10.62
C TYR A 180 14.79 14.18 -11.60
N SER A 181 15.48 15.30 -11.32
CA SER A 181 15.86 16.27 -12.35
C SER A 181 17.17 15.78 -12.93
N HIS A 182 17.21 15.51 -14.24
CA HIS A 182 18.45 15.18 -14.94
C HIS A 182 19.58 16.10 -14.49
N PRO A 183 20.81 15.60 -14.26
CA PRO A 183 21.96 16.49 -14.16
C PRO A 183 22.01 17.28 -15.47
N VAL A 184 21.71 18.57 -15.40
CA VAL A 184 21.95 19.48 -16.51
C VAL A 184 23.45 19.43 -16.73
N SER A 185 23.88 18.75 -17.80
CA SER A 185 25.26 18.79 -18.25
C SER A 185 25.58 20.25 -18.59
N THR A 186 26.17 20.98 -17.66
CA THR A 186 26.83 22.24 -17.94
C THR A 186 28.08 21.92 -18.74
N SER A 187 27.93 21.71 -20.04
CA SER A 187 29.05 21.81 -20.97
C SER A 187 29.47 23.27 -20.98
N ASN A 188 30.52 23.58 -20.22
CA ASN A 188 31.21 24.87 -20.34
C ASN A 188 31.79 24.94 -21.75
N LEU A 189 31.25 25.84 -22.57
CA LEU A 189 31.89 26.42 -23.75
C LEU A 189 32.40 27.81 -23.39
#